data_AF-A0AAD6XLS1-F1
#
_entry.id   AF-A0AAD6XLS1-F1
#
_cell.length_a   1.000
_cell.length_b   1.000
_cell.length_c   1.000
_cell.angle_alpha   90.00
_cell.angle_beta   90.00
_cell.angle_gamma   90.00
#
_symmetry.space_group_name_H-M   'P 1'
#
loop_
_entity.id
_entity.type
_entity.pdbx_description
1 polymer ?
#
loop_
_entity_poly.entity_id
_entity_poly.type
_entity_poly.pdbx_seq_one_letter_code
_entity_poly.pdbx_strand_id
1 'polypeptide(L)'
;MAYRAAHCNLLVLCRFFARLRPLALPPTLSIAVQRVVREERAHMSFSDYETPDEEHYGGRRRQRHPESTSKVRAVPGPGREVLDDVRYNESYHKEQAGAAREKAQKLSLENQRLAAQLAHAQRLKVETDNYLVSLREEIDHKSRVIADLQQTEGELSAQCFQDQQRIDELRRECNEVFPQVMEANKLLTERNAHVDHLTRLLNQRENETIQLRAAAATQAKKTARKTAQTPPPPRRGTRASLAPVRHTGTRTIEIPLDPIEVPKAPSRSNPETHQGKLAATPALAEVFGTDLGTVAGLVDQLERLLIGDSVQAKVKTTRRQSEGAIKTLPLGPGRNFANAALRDAVYDKFNVEQADAFAIYNPAEADQVEACEQGIDPPYEHYQWDFNTGYNRSRWNDVMIEKVVDETLEANGEELARLGVKRHHLEALMAKKLGRYRSSWKAFQPRFVEEQGRMEMPKEALARGTQAAVISRLHEHA
;
A
#
# COMPACT_ATOMS: atom_id res chain seq x y z
N MET A 1 39.26 31.35 21.49
CA MET A 1 40.03 30.11 21.25
C MET A 1 39.15 28.86 21.31
N ALA A 2 38.31 28.66 22.34
CA ALA A 2 37.42 27.50 22.47
C ALA A 2 36.40 27.34 21.32
N TYR A 3 35.87 28.43 20.76
CA TYR A 3 34.89 28.39 19.66
C TYR A 3 35.48 27.87 18.34
N ARG A 4 36.75 28.19 18.05
CA ARG A 4 37.45 27.67 16.87
C ARG A 4 37.78 26.18 17.00
N ALA A 5 38.06 25.70 18.22
CA ALA A 5 38.29 24.28 18.48
C ALA A 5 37.00 23.44 18.33
N ALA A 6 35.87 23.95 18.83
CA ALA A 6 34.57 23.29 18.65
C ALA A 6 34.13 23.23 17.18
N HIS A 7 34.36 24.32 16.43
CA HIS A 7 34.01 24.39 15.01
C HIS A 7 34.88 23.50 14.11
N CYS A 8 36.17 23.33 14.45
CA CYS A 8 37.04 22.38 13.75
C CYS A 8 36.64 20.92 14.04
N ASN A 9 36.26 20.59 15.28
CA ASN A 9 35.81 19.24 15.62
C ASN A 9 34.49 18.85 14.92
N LEU A 10 33.57 19.80 14.76
CA LEU A 10 32.30 19.58 14.04
C LEU A 10 32.55 19.30 12.55
N LEU A 11 33.44 20.06 11.91
CA LEU A 11 33.79 19.88 10.49
C LEU A 11 34.55 18.57 10.23
N VAL A 12 35.38 18.13 11.17
CA VAL A 12 36.06 16.82 11.09
C VAL A 12 35.06 15.67 11.23
N LEU A 13 34.07 15.79 12.13
CA LEU A 13 33.00 14.80 12.27
C LEU A 13 32.11 14.75 11.03
N CYS A 14 31.70 15.88 10.46
CA CYS A 14 30.91 15.90 9.22
C CYS A 14 31.66 15.28 8.03
N ARG A 15 32.98 15.51 7.90
CA ARG A 15 33.80 14.87 6.85
C ARG A 15 34.04 13.39 7.11
N PHE A 16 34.09 12.96 8.37
CA PHE A 16 34.19 11.55 8.75
C PHE A 16 32.90 10.80 8.38
N PHE A 17 31.72 11.37 8.68
CA PHE A 17 30.43 10.79 8.30
C PHE A 17 30.18 10.81 6.77
N ALA A 18 30.68 11.81 6.04
CA ALA A 18 30.57 11.86 4.59
C ALA A 18 31.45 10.83 3.85
N ARG A 19 32.46 10.23 4.51
CA ARG A 19 33.33 9.20 3.93
C ARG A 19 32.93 7.76 4.28
N LEU A 20 32.00 7.58 5.21
CA LEU A 20 31.38 6.29 5.45
C LEU A 20 30.30 6.09 4.37
N ARG A 21 30.53 5.15 3.44
CA ARG A 21 29.49 4.61 2.55
C ARG A 21 28.27 4.16 3.38
N PRO A 22 27.04 4.17 2.81
CA PRO A 22 25.83 4.38 3.57
C PRO A 22 25.48 3.15 4.38
N LEU A 23 25.86 3.15 5.67
CA LEU A 23 25.08 2.45 6.67
C LEU A 23 23.86 3.33 6.95
N ALA A 24 22.68 2.78 6.69
CA ALA A 24 21.38 3.42 6.76
C ALA A 24 21.22 4.24 8.05
N LEU A 25 21.36 5.55 7.94
CA LEU A 25 20.88 6.47 8.95
C LEU A 25 19.35 6.51 8.86
N PRO A 26 18.63 6.45 10.00
CA PRO A 26 17.18 6.58 9.99
C PRO A 26 16.77 7.92 9.34
N PRO A 27 15.68 7.94 8.56
CA PRO A 27 15.29 9.10 7.72
C PRO A 27 15.11 10.40 8.51
N THR A 28 14.82 10.32 9.81
CA THR A 28 14.70 11.47 10.72
C THR A 28 16.02 12.23 10.90
N LEU A 29 17.16 11.54 10.92
CA LEU A 29 18.49 12.18 11.03
C LEU A 29 18.93 12.80 9.70
N SER A 30 18.55 12.21 8.57
CA SER A 30 18.82 12.78 7.23
C SER A 30 18.11 14.13 7.05
N ILE A 31 16.85 14.22 7.47
CA ILE A 31 16.06 15.46 7.40
C ILE A 31 16.64 16.53 8.33
N ALA A 32 17.06 16.17 9.55
CA ALA A 32 17.67 17.12 10.49
C ALA A 32 19.01 17.67 9.97
N VAL A 33 19.87 16.82 9.40
CA VAL A 33 21.14 17.23 8.81
C VAL A 33 20.92 18.10 7.56
N GLN A 34 19.96 17.77 6.70
CA GLN A 34 19.62 18.58 5.53
C GLN A 34 19.02 19.95 5.93
N ARG A 35 18.30 20.03 7.05
CA ARG A 35 17.74 21.29 7.57
C ARG A 35 18.83 22.21 8.11
N VAL A 36 19.78 21.67 8.89
CA VAL A 36 20.93 22.43 9.40
C VAL A 36 21.82 22.93 8.25
N VAL A 37 22.05 22.11 7.23
CA VAL A 37 22.83 22.53 6.03
C VAL A 37 22.09 23.59 5.21
N ARG A 38 20.75 23.56 5.15
CA ARG A 38 19.95 24.61 4.50
C ARG A 38 19.93 25.92 5.29
N GLU A 39 19.83 25.85 6.61
CA GLU A 39 19.87 27.03 7.50
C GLU A 39 21.26 27.68 7.50
N GLU A 40 22.35 26.93 7.51
CA GLU A 40 23.70 27.49 7.35
C GLU A 40 23.91 28.14 5.97
N ARG A 41 23.34 27.58 4.89
CA ARG A 41 23.38 28.21 3.56
C ARG A 41 22.58 29.52 3.51
N ALA A 42 21.44 29.58 4.20
CA ALA A 42 20.64 30.80 4.31
C ALA A 42 21.34 31.88 5.14
N HIS A 43 22.09 31.49 6.18
CA HIS A 43 22.88 32.44 6.98
C HIS A 43 24.17 32.89 6.29
N MET A 44 24.75 32.10 5.38
CA MET A 44 25.88 32.52 4.56
C MET A 44 25.49 33.36 3.32
N SER A 45 24.21 33.38 2.92
CA SER A 45 23.73 34.20 1.79
C SER A 45 23.12 35.54 2.20
N PHE A 46 23.12 35.88 3.50
CA PHE A 46 22.65 37.17 4.02
C PHE A 46 23.84 38.00 4.53
N SER A 47 24.79 38.24 3.62
CA SER A 47 25.87 39.20 3.78
C SER A 47 25.80 40.20 2.62
N ASP A 48 24.58 40.69 2.36
CA ASP A 48 24.41 41.84 1.49
C ASP A 48 24.82 43.09 2.28
N TYR A 49 25.72 43.83 1.64
CA TYR A 49 26.24 45.11 2.07
C TYR A 49 25.09 46.11 2.28
N GLU A 50 24.65 46.27 3.53
CA GLU A 50 23.99 47.52 3.94
C GLU A 50 25.08 48.60 3.96
N THR A 51 25.24 49.27 2.82
CA THR A 51 25.79 50.63 2.76
C THR A 51 25.05 51.49 3.76
N PRO A 52 25.75 52.17 4.69
CA PRO A 52 25.09 53.08 5.61
C PRO A 52 24.47 54.21 4.80
N ASP A 53 23.15 54.38 4.94
CA ASP A 53 22.41 55.54 4.43
C ASP A 53 23.16 56.82 4.80
N GLU A 54 23.52 57.59 3.78
CA GLU A 54 23.97 58.97 3.92
C GLU A 54 22.83 59.77 4.56
N GLU A 55 22.84 59.84 5.90
CA GLU A 55 22.06 60.81 6.63
C GLU A 55 22.41 62.21 6.09
N HIS A 56 21.46 62.76 5.35
CA HIS A 56 21.38 64.17 4.99
C HIS A 56 21.55 65.00 6.28
N TYR A 57 22.79 65.46 6.52
CA TYR A 57 23.03 66.59 7.40
C TYR A 57 22.37 67.82 6.76
N GLY A 58 21.12 68.04 7.13
CA GLY A 58 20.40 69.28 6.91
C GLY A 58 21.19 70.42 7.53
N GLY A 59 22.02 71.06 6.70
CA GLY A 59 22.75 72.27 7.04
C GLY A 59 21.78 73.37 7.42
N ARG A 60 21.48 73.51 8.72
CA ARG A 60 20.99 74.77 9.26
C ARG A 60 22.14 75.76 9.17
N ARG A 61 22.17 76.51 8.05
CA ARG A 61 22.78 77.83 7.96
C ARG A 61 22.24 78.67 9.12
N ARG A 62 22.93 78.65 10.26
CA ARG A 62 22.85 79.76 11.22
C ARG A 62 23.50 80.94 10.53
N GLN A 63 22.67 81.95 10.27
CA GLN A 63 23.06 83.26 9.78
C GLN A 63 24.28 83.74 10.57
N ARG A 64 25.39 83.94 9.86
CA ARG A 64 26.50 84.72 10.40
C ARG A 64 25.94 86.13 10.63
N HIS A 65 25.86 86.54 11.89
CA HIS A 65 25.78 87.96 12.23
C HIS A 65 27.00 88.64 11.58
N PRO A 66 26.84 89.84 10.99
CA PRO A 66 27.97 90.61 10.51
C PRO A 66 28.90 90.87 11.70
N GLU A 67 30.15 90.46 11.55
CA GLU A 67 31.24 90.78 12.46
C GLU A 67 31.24 92.28 12.68
N SER A 68 30.90 92.71 13.90
CA SER A 68 31.27 94.03 14.36
C SER A 68 32.79 94.05 14.41
N THR A 69 33.40 94.67 13.40
CA THR A 69 34.82 95.01 13.41
C THR A 69 35.03 96.06 14.51
N SER A 70 35.10 95.63 15.76
CA SER A 70 35.77 96.39 16.80
C SER A 70 37.25 96.39 16.41
N LYS A 71 37.71 97.52 15.90
CA LYS A 71 39.12 97.78 15.62
C LYS A 71 39.90 97.59 16.93
N VAL A 72 40.45 96.38 17.11
CA VAL A 72 41.49 96.15 18.13
C VAL A 72 42.71 96.90 17.66
N ARG A 73 42.94 98.04 18.32
CA ARG A 73 44.11 98.90 18.12
C ARG A 73 45.35 98.06 18.46
N ALA A 74 46.14 97.71 17.45
CA ALA A 74 47.42 97.04 17.65
C ALA A 74 48.37 98.02 18.34
N VAL A 75 48.58 97.83 19.65
CA VAL A 75 49.69 98.44 20.38
C VAL A 75 50.80 97.40 20.42
N PRO A 76 51.96 97.63 19.76
CA PRO A 76 53.08 96.71 19.83
C PRO A 76 53.78 96.87 21.18
N GLY A 77 53.82 95.79 21.95
CA GLY A 77 54.56 95.71 23.20
C GLY A 77 54.74 94.25 23.64
N PRO A 78 55.76 93.95 24.46
CA PRO A 78 56.14 92.58 24.86
C PRO A 78 55.05 91.77 25.59
N GLY A 79 53.89 92.36 25.89
CA GLY A 79 52.71 91.65 26.42
C GLY A 79 51.83 90.97 25.37
N ARG A 80 52.04 91.22 24.07
CA ARG A 80 51.19 90.64 23.00
C ARG A 80 51.53 89.19 22.70
N GLU A 81 52.80 88.82 22.71
CA GLU A 81 53.26 87.42 22.56
C GLU A 81 52.72 86.56 23.71
N VAL A 82 52.77 87.06 24.95
CA VAL A 82 52.20 86.37 26.12
C VAL A 82 50.68 86.16 25.98
N LEU A 83 49.96 87.14 25.43
CA LEU A 83 48.51 87.01 25.21
C LEU A 83 48.16 86.05 24.07
N ASP A 84 48.96 86.02 23.01
CA ASP A 84 48.77 85.10 21.89
C ASP A 84 49.15 83.66 22.29
N ASP A 85 50.18 83.46 23.12
CA ASP A 85 50.53 82.16 23.71
C ASP A 85 49.44 81.65 24.67
N VAL A 86 48.87 82.53 25.49
CA VAL A 86 47.73 82.19 26.36
C VAL A 86 46.51 81.77 25.53
N ARG A 87 46.21 82.49 24.44
CA ARG A 87 45.11 82.13 23.52
C ARG A 87 45.37 80.81 22.80
N TYR A 88 46.61 80.58 22.37
CA TYR A 88 47.00 79.32 21.74
C TYR A 88 46.85 78.15 22.71
N ASN A 89 47.36 78.25 23.94
CA ASN A 89 47.20 77.23 24.98
C ASN A 89 45.73 77.01 25.34
N GLU A 90 44.93 78.07 25.46
CA GLU A 90 43.50 77.95 25.72
C GLU A 90 42.76 77.24 24.57
N SER A 91 43.14 77.52 23.32
CA SER A 91 42.58 76.86 22.14
C SER A 91 42.97 75.37 22.10
N TYR A 92 44.23 75.05 22.40
CA TYR A 92 44.74 73.67 22.45
C TYR A 92 44.06 72.85 23.55
N HIS A 93 43.89 73.41 24.75
CA HIS A 93 43.17 72.72 25.83
C HIS A 93 41.68 72.56 25.54
N LYS A 94 41.05 73.53 24.86
CA LYS A 94 39.65 73.39 24.40
C LYS A 94 39.52 72.30 23.34
N GLU A 95 40.45 72.19 22.41
CA GLU A 95 40.47 71.14 21.39
C GLU A 95 40.71 69.76 22.02
N GLN A 96 41.66 69.62 22.95
CA GLN A 96 41.85 68.38 23.71
C GLN A 96 40.62 67.99 24.53
N ALA A 97 39.96 68.94 25.20
CA ALA A 97 38.72 68.68 25.93
C ALA A 97 37.57 68.28 24.99
N GLY A 98 37.51 68.86 23.78
CA GLY A 98 36.60 68.45 22.71
C GLY A 98 36.85 67.01 22.27
N ALA A 99 38.09 66.68 21.91
CA ALA A 99 38.48 65.34 21.51
C ALA A 99 38.24 64.28 22.61
N ALA A 100 38.48 64.64 23.88
CA ALA A 100 38.18 63.77 25.01
C ALA A 100 36.69 63.51 25.18
N ARG A 101 35.83 64.53 24.99
CA ARG A 101 34.37 64.39 25.02
C ARG A 101 33.86 63.54 23.87
N GLU A 102 34.37 63.75 22.66
CA GLU A 102 34.02 62.92 21.49
C GLU A 102 34.43 61.47 21.71
N LYS A 103 35.62 61.21 22.26
CA LYS A 103 36.06 59.86 22.60
C LYS A 103 35.18 59.23 23.67
N ALA A 104 34.79 59.99 24.70
CA ALA A 104 33.88 59.50 25.74
C ALA A 104 32.48 59.18 25.19
N GLN A 105 31.96 59.99 24.26
CA GLN A 105 30.69 59.72 23.58
C GLN A 105 30.77 58.44 22.72
N LYS A 106 31.85 58.26 21.94
CA LYS A 106 32.08 57.04 21.15
C LYS A 106 32.12 55.79 22.04
N LEU A 107 32.86 55.84 23.13
CA LEU A 107 32.93 54.73 24.10
C LEU A 107 31.58 54.48 24.79
N SER A 108 30.80 55.52 25.07
CA SER A 108 29.46 55.37 25.64
C SER A 108 28.51 54.67 24.68
N LEU A 109 28.51 55.03 23.40
CA LEU A 109 27.73 54.37 22.35
C LEU A 109 28.16 52.91 22.17
N GLU A 110 29.46 52.64 22.18
CA GLU A 110 30.00 51.29 22.09
C GLU A 110 29.57 50.43 23.30
N ASN A 111 29.65 50.97 24.52
CA ASN A 111 29.16 50.28 25.72
C ASN A 111 27.66 50.00 25.67
N GLN A 112 26.84 50.93 25.15
CA GLN A 112 25.41 50.69 24.95
C GLN A 112 25.15 49.56 23.93
N ARG A 113 25.90 49.55 22.83
CA ARG A 113 25.82 48.48 21.81
C ARG A 113 26.20 47.13 22.39
N LEU A 114 27.30 47.05 23.14
CA LEU A 114 27.74 45.83 23.80
C LEU A 114 26.73 45.35 24.85
N ALA A 115 26.14 46.25 25.64
CA ALA A 115 25.10 45.91 26.60
C ALA A 115 23.85 45.32 25.90
N ALA A 116 23.43 45.91 24.77
CA ALA A 116 22.31 45.39 23.98
C ALA A 116 22.61 43.99 23.40
N GLN A 117 23.83 43.77 22.89
CA GLN A 117 24.27 42.45 22.41
C GLN A 117 24.30 41.40 23.52
N LEU A 118 24.75 41.78 24.72
CA LEU A 118 24.81 40.88 25.88
C LEU A 118 23.39 40.50 26.33
N ALA A 119 22.46 41.45 26.38
CA ALA A 119 21.06 41.20 26.70
C ALA A 119 20.40 40.28 25.65
N HIS A 120 20.68 40.47 24.37
CA HIS A 120 20.21 39.59 23.29
C HIS A 120 20.75 38.17 23.42
N ALA A 121 22.06 38.02 23.68
CA ALA A 121 22.69 36.72 23.90
C ALA A 121 22.11 35.98 25.13
N GLN A 122 21.77 36.71 26.19
CA GLN A 122 21.12 36.12 27.37
C GLN A 122 19.71 35.61 27.05
N ARG A 123 18.92 36.33 26.24
CA ARG A 123 17.59 35.87 25.80
C ARG A 123 17.69 34.60 24.96
N LEU A 124 18.56 34.60 23.96
CA LEU A 124 18.82 33.41 23.13
C LEU A 124 19.24 32.22 23.98
N LYS A 125 20.10 32.43 24.98
CA LYS A 125 20.50 31.35 25.89
C LYS A 125 19.29 30.75 26.61
N VAL A 126 18.42 31.57 27.18
CA VAL A 126 17.21 31.09 27.88
C VAL A 126 16.27 30.35 26.92
N GLU A 127 16.10 30.84 25.70
CA GLU A 127 15.31 30.16 24.66
C GLU A 127 15.90 28.79 24.31
N THR A 128 17.22 28.71 24.13
CA THR A 128 17.90 27.43 23.87
C THR A 128 17.82 26.48 25.05
N ASP A 129 17.95 26.98 26.29
CA ASP A 129 17.85 26.17 27.50
C ASP A 129 16.42 25.60 27.65
N ASN A 130 15.39 26.41 27.38
CA ASN A 130 14.00 25.96 27.39
C ASN A 130 13.72 24.91 26.30
N TYR A 131 14.28 25.10 25.10
CA TYR A 131 14.16 24.13 24.01
C TYR A 131 14.82 22.80 24.36
N LEU A 132 16.01 22.83 25.00
CA LEU A 132 16.71 21.63 25.46
C LEU A 132 15.93 20.89 26.55
N VAL A 133 15.24 21.59 27.46
CA VAL A 133 14.36 20.98 28.45
C VAL A 133 13.19 20.26 27.77
N SER A 134 12.53 20.91 26.82
CA SER A 134 11.43 20.30 26.05
C SER A 134 11.88 19.04 25.30
N LEU A 135 13.07 19.06 24.68
CA LEU A 135 13.62 17.87 24.01
C LEU A 135 13.92 16.73 24.99
N ARG A 136 14.40 17.03 26.21
CA ARG A 136 14.64 16.01 27.24
C ARG A 136 13.34 15.34 27.68
N GLU A 137 12.29 16.13 27.91
CA GLU A 137 10.97 15.60 28.26
C GLU A 137 10.40 14.70 27.16
N GLU A 138 10.60 15.06 25.88
CA GLU A 138 10.18 14.24 24.75
C GLU A 138 10.98 12.93 24.66
N ILE A 139 12.30 12.97 24.93
CA ILE A 139 13.15 11.78 25.00
C ILE A 139 12.69 10.85 26.13
N ASP A 140 12.40 11.39 27.32
CA ASP A 140 11.95 10.63 28.47
C ASP A 140 10.55 10.02 28.24
N HIS A 141 9.67 10.74 27.55
CA HIS A 141 8.37 10.21 27.13
C HIS A 141 8.53 9.06 26.14
N LYS A 142 9.34 9.24 25.08
CA LYS A 142 9.58 8.19 24.07
C LYS A 142 10.27 6.97 24.67
N SER A 143 11.18 7.15 25.63
CA SER A 143 11.86 6.06 26.31
C SER A 143 10.88 5.20 27.14
N ARG A 144 9.89 5.83 27.79
CA ARG A 144 8.80 5.11 28.47
C ARG A 144 7.94 4.30 27.49
N VAL A 145 7.54 4.91 26.37
CA VAL A 145 6.78 4.21 25.33
C VAL A 145 7.55 3.01 24.77
N ILE A 146 8.87 3.12 24.58
CA ILE A 146 9.70 2.00 24.13
C ILE A 146 9.70 0.88 25.16
N ALA A 147 9.83 1.20 26.46
CA ALA A 147 9.80 0.20 27.52
C ALA A 147 8.44 -0.54 27.58
N ASP A 148 7.33 0.19 27.45
CA ASP A 148 5.99 -0.40 27.40
C ASP A 148 5.84 -1.34 26.18
N LEU A 149 6.32 -0.91 25.01
CA LEU A 149 6.30 -1.73 23.80
C LEU A 149 7.13 -3.01 23.94
N GLN A 150 8.32 -2.92 24.54
CA GLN A 150 9.17 -4.10 24.81
C GLN A 150 8.49 -5.08 25.78
N GLN A 151 7.74 -4.58 26.76
CA GLN A 151 6.96 -5.44 27.64
C GLN A 151 5.86 -6.17 26.85
N THR A 152 5.09 -5.45 26.02
CA THR A 152 4.04 -6.07 25.20
C THR A 152 4.59 -7.07 24.19
N GLU A 153 5.76 -6.82 23.62
CA GLU A 153 6.45 -7.76 22.75
C GLU A 153 6.84 -9.05 23.49
N GLY A 154 7.32 -8.92 24.73
CA GLY A 154 7.61 -10.06 25.60
C GLY A 154 6.36 -10.90 25.92
N GLU A 155 5.24 -10.24 26.22
CA GLU A 155 3.95 -10.90 26.49
C GLU A 155 3.43 -11.64 25.26
N LEU A 156 3.47 -11.01 24.08
CA LEU A 156 3.08 -11.64 22.81
C LEU A 156 4.00 -12.80 22.43
N SER A 157 5.32 -12.67 22.64
CA SER A 157 6.26 -13.76 22.39
C SER A 157 6.00 -14.96 23.31
N ALA A 158 5.63 -14.72 24.57
CA ALA A 158 5.26 -15.79 25.50
C ALA A 158 3.96 -16.49 25.05
N GLN A 159 2.97 -15.72 24.57
CA GLN A 159 1.73 -16.28 24.02
C GLN A 159 1.99 -17.13 22.78
N CYS A 160 2.78 -16.64 21.81
CA CYS A 160 3.14 -17.41 20.62
C CYS A 160 3.84 -18.74 20.97
N PHE A 161 4.68 -18.74 22.00
CA PHE A 161 5.31 -19.96 22.46
C PHE A 161 4.31 -20.97 23.04
N GLN A 162 3.33 -20.51 23.82
CA GLN A 162 2.24 -21.35 24.33
C GLN A 162 1.37 -21.91 23.21
N ASP A 163 1.00 -21.08 22.24
CA ASP A 163 0.21 -21.50 21.08
C ASP A 163 0.96 -22.56 20.25
N GLN A 164 2.28 -22.40 20.08
CA GLN A 164 3.10 -23.39 19.39
C GLN A 164 3.12 -24.73 20.13
N GLN A 165 3.23 -24.72 21.46
CA GLN A 165 3.11 -25.95 22.26
C GLN A 165 1.75 -26.61 22.07
N ARG A 166 0.67 -25.82 22.03
CA ARG A 166 -0.69 -26.33 21.82
C ARG A 166 -0.86 -26.95 20.44
N ILE A 167 -0.27 -26.35 19.40
CA ILE A 167 -0.26 -26.91 18.04
C ILE A 167 0.48 -28.24 18.02
N ASP A 168 1.61 -28.35 18.71
CA ASP A 168 2.40 -29.58 18.76
C ASP A 168 1.68 -30.71 19.51
N GLU A 169 0.91 -30.38 20.56
CA GLU A 169 0.01 -31.33 21.23
C GLU A 169 -1.10 -31.83 20.28
N LEU A 170 -1.82 -30.92 19.63
CA LEU A 170 -2.88 -31.30 18.69
C LEU A 170 -2.34 -32.13 17.53
N ARG A 171 -1.14 -31.84 17.05
CA ARG A 171 -0.47 -32.66 16.02
C ARG A 171 -0.19 -34.08 16.52
N ARG A 172 0.22 -34.25 17.78
CA ARG A 172 0.40 -35.58 18.38
C ARG A 172 -0.94 -36.32 18.47
N GLU A 173 -1.99 -35.69 18.96
CA GLU A 173 -3.34 -36.27 19.04
C GLU A 173 -3.83 -36.71 17.65
N CYS A 174 -3.68 -35.86 16.63
CA CYS A 174 -4.04 -36.23 15.25
C CYS A 174 -3.24 -37.43 14.73
N ASN A 175 -1.94 -37.49 15.03
CA ASN A 175 -1.08 -38.61 14.61
C ASN A 175 -1.43 -39.92 15.33
N GLU A 176 -1.99 -39.87 16.54
CA GLU A 176 -2.48 -41.05 17.27
C GLU A 176 -3.83 -41.55 16.73
N VAL A 177 -4.73 -40.63 16.37
CA VAL A 177 -6.07 -40.97 15.87
C VAL A 177 -6.05 -41.41 14.41
N PHE A 178 -5.17 -40.85 13.58
CA PHE A 178 -5.14 -41.12 12.14
C PHE A 178 -4.96 -42.61 11.78
N PRO A 179 -4.04 -43.38 12.39
CA PRO A 179 -3.93 -44.82 12.15
C PRO A 179 -5.19 -45.59 12.50
N GLN A 180 -5.87 -45.23 13.60
CA GLN A 180 -7.10 -45.90 14.05
C GLN A 180 -8.23 -45.69 13.04
N VAL A 181 -8.38 -44.48 12.51
CA VAL A 181 -9.36 -44.16 11.46
C VAL A 181 -9.04 -44.91 10.16
N MET A 182 -7.76 -45.02 9.80
CA MET A 182 -7.33 -45.78 8.61
C MET A 182 -7.64 -47.28 8.74
N GLU A 183 -7.41 -47.87 9.92
CA GLU A 183 -7.74 -49.27 10.19
C GLU A 183 -9.26 -49.51 10.18
N ALA A 184 -10.03 -48.62 10.82
CA ALA A 184 -11.49 -48.68 10.79
C ALA A 184 -12.05 -48.59 9.36
N ASN A 185 -11.49 -47.70 8.52
CA ASN A 185 -11.85 -47.61 7.10
C ASN A 185 -11.52 -48.89 6.34
N LYS A 186 -10.36 -49.52 6.60
CA LYS A 186 -10.01 -50.80 6.00
C LYS A 186 -11.04 -51.88 6.34
N LEU A 187 -11.40 -52.02 7.61
CA LEU A 187 -12.42 -52.97 8.06
C LEU A 187 -13.80 -52.70 7.43
N LEU A 188 -14.18 -51.43 7.29
CA LEU A 188 -15.41 -51.05 6.60
C LEU A 188 -15.39 -51.43 5.11
N THR A 189 -14.27 -51.23 4.42
CA THR A 189 -14.15 -51.64 3.00
C THR A 189 -14.26 -53.15 2.82
N GLU A 190 -13.65 -53.94 3.71
CA GLU A 190 -13.76 -55.40 3.69
C GLU A 190 -15.20 -55.85 3.95
N ARG A 191 -15.89 -55.25 4.93
CA ARG A 191 -17.31 -55.51 5.18
C ARG A 191 -18.17 -55.16 3.98
N ASN A 192 -17.97 -54.01 3.35
CA ASN A 192 -18.74 -53.58 2.20
C ASN A 192 -18.55 -54.55 1.02
N ALA A 193 -17.32 -55.00 0.76
CA ALA A 193 -17.06 -56.01 -0.26
C ALA A 193 -17.81 -57.33 0.00
N HIS A 194 -17.92 -57.74 1.27
CA HIS A 194 -18.71 -58.91 1.65
C HIS A 194 -20.22 -58.69 1.45
N VAL A 195 -20.74 -57.53 1.82
CA VAL A 195 -22.15 -57.17 1.55
C VAL A 195 -22.44 -57.17 0.05
N ASP A 196 -21.57 -56.60 -0.77
CA ASP A 196 -21.71 -56.59 -2.23
C ASP A 196 -21.67 -58.00 -2.83
N HIS A 197 -20.88 -58.91 -2.25
CA HIS A 197 -20.88 -60.31 -2.64
C HIS A 197 -22.21 -61.00 -2.31
N LEU A 198 -22.74 -60.79 -1.11
CA LEU A 198 -24.05 -61.33 -0.71
C LEU A 198 -25.18 -60.79 -1.59
N THR A 199 -25.18 -59.49 -1.89
CA THR A 199 -26.15 -58.87 -2.80
C THR A 199 -26.10 -59.50 -4.18
N ARG A 200 -24.90 -59.79 -4.71
CA ARG A 200 -24.76 -60.50 -5.99
C ARG A 200 -25.33 -61.92 -5.95
N LEU A 201 -25.07 -62.67 -4.87
CA LEU A 201 -25.63 -64.02 -4.71
C LEU A 201 -27.16 -64.00 -4.60
N LEU A 202 -27.73 -63.03 -3.86
CA LEU A 202 -29.18 -62.85 -3.78
C LEU A 202 -29.78 -62.58 -5.16
N ASN A 203 -29.21 -61.64 -5.92
CA ASN A 203 -29.64 -61.35 -7.28
C ASN A 203 -29.54 -62.58 -8.20
N GLN A 204 -28.50 -63.41 -8.04
CA GLN A 204 -28.35 -64.65 -8.80
C GLN A 204 -29.46 -65.66 -8.46
N ARG A 205 -29.76 -65.86 -7.18
CA ARG A 205 -30.85 -66.75 -6.73
C ARG A 205 -32.23 -66.24 -7.16
N GLU A 206 -32.43 -64.93 -7.13
CA GLU A 206 -33.67 -64.32 -7.62
C GLU A 206 -33.84 -64.54 -9.14
N ASN A 207 -32.76 -64.38 -9.91
CA ASN A 207 -32.78 -64.70 -11.35
C ASN A 207 -33.07 -66.18 -11.63
N GLU A 208 -32.48 -67.10 -10.88
CA GLU A 208 -32.75 -68.54 -10.99
C GLU A 208 -34.23 -68.87 -10.70
N THR A 209 -34.79 -68.28 -9.63
CA THR A 209 -36.20 -68.48 -9.29
C THR A 209 -37.15 -67.89 -10.33
N ILE A 210 -36.82 -66.74 -10.92
CA ILE A 210 -37.56 -66.17 -12.06
C ILE A 210 -37.53 -67.14 -13.26
N GLN A 211 -36.36 -67.68 -13.60
CA GLN A 211 -36.23 -68.65 -14.70
C GLN A 211 -37.02 -69.93 -14.45
N LEU A 212 -36.97 -70.48 -13.22
CA LEU A 212 -37.74 -71.67 -12.85
C LEU A 212 -39.25 -71.42 -12.90
N ARG A 213 -39.72 -70.25 -12.41
CA ARG A 213 -41.14 -69.85 -12.51
C ARG A 213 -41.57 -69.73 -13.97
N ALA A 214 -40.74 -69.13 -14.83
CA ALA A 214 -41.02 -69.04 -16.26
C ALA A 214 -41.08 -70.43 -16.92
N ALA A 215 -40.12 -71.31 -16.63
CA ALA A 215 -40.10 -72.68 -17.13
C ALA A 215 -41.34 -73.47 -16.68
N ALA A 216 -41.69 -73.42 -15.39
CA ALA A 216 -42.89 -74.05 -14.84
C ALA A 216 -44.17 -73.52 -15.52
N ALA A 217 -44.28 -72.21 -15.75
CA ALA A 217 -45.40 -71.62 -16.47
C ALA A 217 -45.50 -72.13 -17.92
N THR A 218 -44.37 -72.30 -18.62
CA THR A 218 -44.37 -72.89 -19.97
C THR A 218 -44.75 -74.36 -19.97
N GLN A 219 -44.33 -75.13 -18.97
CA GLN A 219 -44.72 -76.54 -18.81
C GLN A 219 -46.21 -76.66 -18.48
N ALA A 220 -46.73 -75.84 -17.57
CA ALA A 220 -48.16 -75.77 -17.25
C ALA A 220 -49.01 -75.45 -18.49
N LYS A 221 -48.55 -74.53 -19.35
CA LYS A 221 -49.20 -74.26 -20.65
C LYS A 221 -49.16 -75.47 -21.60
N LYS A 222 -48.06 -76.26 -21.60
CA LYS A 222 -47.94 -77.48 -22.41
C LYS A 222 -48.82 -78.62 -21.89
N THR A 223 -48.93 -78.80 -20.57
CA THR A 223 -49.80 -79.81 -19.96
C THR A 223 -51.28 -79.45 -20.11
N ALA A 224 -51.66 -78.19 -19.92
CA ALA A 224 -53.02 -77.72 -20.23
C ALA A 224 -53.41 -77.93 -21.70
N ARG A 225 -52.47 -77.81 -22.64
CA ARG A 225 -52.67 -78.17 -24.06
C ARG A 225 -52.80 -79.67 -24.30
N LYS A 226 -52.22 -80.53 -23.46
CA LYS A 226 -52.31 -82.00 -23.55
C LYS A 226 -53.57 -82.57 -22.91
N THR A 227 -54.10 -81.94 -21.85
CA THR A 227 -55.36 -82.35 -21.19
C THR A 227 -56.60 -81.73 -21.83
N ALA A 228 -56.47 -80.72 -22.67
CA ALA A 228 -57.54 -80.22 -23.54
C ALA A 228 -57.69 -81.09 -24.82
N GLN A 229 -57.97 -82.37 -24.65
CA GLN A 229 -58.58 -83.25 -25.66
C GLN A 229 -60.09 -83.36 -25.38
N THR A 230 -60.75 -82.22 -25.25
CA THR A 230 -62.19 -82.10 -25.47
C THR A 230 -62.44 -80.79 -26.23
N PRO A 231 -63.18 -80.82 -27.34
CA PRO A 231 -63.42 -79.64 -28.15
C PRO A 231 -64.25 -78.65 -27.33
N PRO A 232 -63.87 -77.37 -27.23
CA PRO A 232 -64.79 -76.36 -26.72
C PRO A 232 -65.96 -76.24 -27.71
N PRO A 233 -67.20 -76.08 -27.23
CA PRO A 233 -68.36 -75.89 -28.09
C PRO A 233 -68.16 -74.65 -28.98
N PRO A 234 -68.70 -74.67 -30.21
CA PRO A 234 -68.46 -73.62 -31.19
C PRO A 234 -69.15 -72.33 -30.73
N ARG A 235 -68.39 -71.38 -30.17
CA ARG A 235 -68.86 -70.00 -30.07
C ARG A 235 -68.45 -69.24 -31.32
N ARG A 236 -69.42 -69.22 -32.22
CA ARG A 236 -69.57 -68.39 -33.41
C ARG A 236 -69.45 -66.91 -33.02
N GLY A 237 -68.52 -66.20 -33.64
CA GLY A 237 -68.43 -64.74 -33.55
C GLY A 237 -67.02 -64.21 -33.83
N THR A 238 -66.69 -64.04 -35.11
CA THR A 238 -65.92 -62.92 -35.72
C THR A 238 -65.03 -62.10 -34.77
N ARG A 239 -63.73 -61.86 -35.04
CA ARG A 239 -63.14 -61.42 -36.31
C ARG A 239 -61.60 -61.36 -36.19
N ALA A 240 -60.92 -61.60 -37.31
CA ALA A 240 -59.62 -61.06 -37.72
C ALA A 240 -58.35 -61.44 -36.92
N SER A 241 -57.59 -62.34 -37.52
CA SER A 241 -56.14 -62.52 -37.39
C SER A 241 -55.36 -61.23 -37.64
N LEU A 242 -54.37 -60.89 -36.81
CA LEU A 242 -53.21 -60.09 -37.21
C LEU A 242 -51.93 -60.55 -36.51
N ALA A 243 -50.89 -60.68 -37.32
CA ALA A 243 -49.52 -61.12 -37.02
C ALA A 243 -48.79 -60.19 -36.03
N PRO A 244 -47.70 -60.64 -35.39
CA PRO A 244 -46.86 -59.77 -34.58
C PRO A 244 -46.07 -58.81 -35.49
N VAL A 245 -46.48 -57.54 -35.47
CA VAL A 245 -45.82 -56.44 -36.18
C VAL A 245 -44.57 -55.99 -35.41
N ARG A 246 -43.44 -55.98 -36.13
CA ARG A 246 -42.23 -55.22 -35.76
C ARG A 246 -42.52 -53.72 -35.88
N HIS A 247 -42.29 -52.94 -34.83
CA HIS A 247 -41.99 -51.49 -34.87
C HIS A 247 -41.35 -51.13 -33.50
N THR A 248 -40.12 -50.62 -33.36
CA THR A 248 -39.56 -49.31 -33.75
C THR A 248 -40.48 -48.13 -33.46
N GLY A 249 -40.14 -47.35 -32.42
CA GLY A 249 -40.49 -45.94 -32.32
C GLY A 249 -41.74 -45.60 -31.50
N THR A 250 -41.51 -45.05 -30.31
CA THR A 250 -42.25 -43.94 -29.71
C THR A 250 -43.79 -44.00 -29.77
N ARG A 251 -44.41 -44.48 -28.68
CA ARG A 251 -45.67 -43.92 -28.18
C ARG A 251 -45.92 -44.39 -26.75
N THR A 252 -45.79 -43.43 -25.84
CA THR A 252 -46.24 -43.46 -24.45
C THR A 252 -47.71 -43.89 -24.39
N ILE A 253 -47.99 -44.94 -23.63
CA ILE A 253 -49.35 -45.33 -23.23
C ILE A 253 -49.50 -44.83 -21.80
N GLU A 254 -50.38 -43.86 -21.61
CA GLU A 254 -50.85 -43.40 -20.30
C GLU A 254 -51.79 -44.45 -19.70
N ILE A 255 -51.51 -44.85 -18.47
CA ILE A 255 -52.33 -45.75 -17.66
C ILE A 255 -53.17 -44.85 -16.73
N PRO A 256 -54.52 -44.95 -16.71
CA PRO A 256 -55.32 -44.26 -15.72
C PRO A 256 -55.19 -45.00 -14.39
N LEU A 257 -54.55 -44.36 -13.41
CA LEU A 257 -54.55 -44.78 -12.00
C LEU A 257 -55.48 -43.84 -11.23
N ASP A 258 -56.38 -44.42 -10.44
CA ASP A 258 -57.21 -43.69 -9.47
C ASP A 258 -56.32 -42.95 -8.45
N PRO A 259 -56.73 -41.75 -7.99
CA PRO A 259 -55.91 -40.92 -7.12
C PRO A 259 -55.95 -41.40 -5.67
N ILE A 260 -54.79 -41.74 -5.11
CA ILE A 260 -54.55 -41.80 -3.66
C ILE A 260 -54.16 -40.38 -3.21
N GLU A 261 -54.91 -39.83 -2.26
CA GLU A 261 -54.61 -38.56 -1.62
C GLU A 261 -53.32 -38.68 -0.80
N VAL A 262 -52.27 -37.95 -1.21
CA VAL A 262 -51.05 -37.72 -0.43
C VAL A 262 -50.83 -36.19 -0.36
N PRO A 263 -50.43 -35.63 0.80
CA PRO A 263 -50.59 -34.21 1.08
C PRO A 263 -49.72 -33.31 0.21
N LYS A 264 -50.30 -32.16 -0.17
CA LYS A 264 -49.68 -31.03 -0.88
C LYS A 264 -48.24 -30.74 -0.40
N ALA A 265 -47.27 -31.09 -1.26
CA ALA A 265 -45.99 -30.41 -1.31
C ALA A 265 -46.05 -29.34 -2.43
N PRO A 266 -45.53 -28.12 -2.22
CA PRO A 266 -45.70 -27.02 -3.15
C PRO A 266 -44.95 -27.25 -4.47
N SER A 267 -45.67 -26.94 -5.54
CA SER A 267 -45.31 -27.05 -6.96
C SER A 267 -43.97 -26.40 -7.30
N ARG A 268 -43.09 -27.16 -7.98
CA ARG A 268 -41.97 -26.62 -8.77
C ARG A 268 -42.51 -26.22 -10.14
N SER A 269 -42.64 -24.92 -10.36
CA SER A 269 -42.74 -24.31 -11.68
C SER A 269 -41.43 -24.47 -12.46
N ASN A 270 -41.56 -24.40 -13.80
CA ASN A 270 -40.51 -24.34 -14.82
C ASN A 270 -39.23 -23.59 -14.39
N PRO A 271 -38.05 -23.97 -14.92
CA PRO A 271 -36.85 -23.16 -14.80
C PRO A 271 -37.00 -21.96 -15.72
N GLU A 272 -37.68 -20.92 -15.26
CA GLU A 272 -37.38 -19.57 -15.69
C GLU A 272 -35.90 -19.32 -15.38
N THR A 273 -35.24 -18.67 -16.32
CA THR A 273 -33.86 -18.23 -16.28
C THR A 273 -33.69 -17.24 -15.13
N HIS A 274 -33.57 -17.75 -13.90
CA HIS A 274 -33.22 -16.96 -12.74
C HIS A 274 -31.77 -16.51 -12.88
N GLN A 275 -31.59 -15.28 -13.36
CA GLN A 275 -30.54 -14.43 -12.81
C GLN A 275 -30.76 -14.40 -11.29
N GLY A 276 -29.95 -15.17 -10.56
CA GLY A 276 -30.03 -15.25 -9.11
C GLY A 276 -29.68 -13.90 -8.53
N LYS A 277 -30.70 -13.12 -8.14
CA LYS A 277 -30.50 -11.98 -7.28
C LYS A 277 -30.27 -12.48 -5.86
N LEU A 278 -29.11 -12.16 -5.30
CA LEU A 278 -28.80 -12.35 -3.90
C LEU A 278 -29.68 -11.37 -3.12
N ALA A 279 -30.65 -11.89 -2.36
CA ALA A 279 -31.44 -11.07 -1.45
C ALA A 279 -30.79 -11.05 -0.06
N ALA A 280 -30.64 -9.86 0.54
CA ALA A 280 -30.24 -9.75 1.94
C ALA A 280 -31.30 -10.37 2.84
N THR A 281 -30.90 -11.34 3.67
CA THR A 281 -31.80 -12.03 4.60
C THR A 281 -31.52 -11.58 6.05
N PRO A 282 -32.54 -11.59 6.93
CA PRO A 282 -32.36 -11.29 8.35
C PRO A 282 -31.33 -12.19 9.04
N ALA A 283 -31.18 -13.44 8.58
CA ALA A 283 -30.17 -14.36 9.07
C ALA A 283 -28.73 -13.87 8.78
N LEU A 284 -28.49 -13.22 7.64
CA LEU A 284 -27.19 -12.61 7.34
C LEU A 284 -26.92 -11.40 8.25
N ALA A 285 -27.93 -10.57 8.51
CA ALA A 285 -27.82 -9.44 9.44
C ALA A 285 -27.43 -9.89 10.86
N GLU A 286 -28.03 -11.00 11.32
CA GLU A 286 -27.71 -11.60 12.62
C GLU A 286 -26.28 -12.17 12.68
N VAL A 287 -25.85 -12.89 11.63
CA VAL A 287 -24.49 -13.44 11.55
C VAL A 287 -23.42 -12.36 11.54
N PHE A 288 -23.68 -11.23 10.88
CA PHE A 288 -22.75 -10.11 10.82
C PHE A 288 -22.90 -9.12 11.99
N GLY A 289 -23.89 -9.29 12.87
CA GLY A 289 -24.16 -8.35 13.97
C GLY A 289 -24.45 -6.93 13.49
N THR A 290 -25.02 -6.78 12.30
CA THR A 290 -25.29 -5.47 11.66
C THR A 290 -26.75 -5.36 11.25
N ASP A 291 -27.23 -4.15 10.96
CA ASP A 291 -28.60 -3.95 10.52
C ASP A 291 -28.81 -4.46 9.08
N LEU A 292 -30.06 -4.82 8.78
CA LEU A 292 -30.46 -5.37 7.49
C LEU A 292 -30.18 -4.42 6.32
N GLY A 293 -30.17 -3.10 6.56
CA GLY A 293 -29.84 -2.09 5.56
C GLY A 293 -28.39 -2.14 5.13
N THR A 294 -27.47 -2.30 6.10
CA THR A 294 -26.04 -2.44 5.84
C THR A 294 -25.72 -3.74 5.08
N VAL A 295 -26.38 -4.85 5.43
CA VAL A 295 -26.25 -6.11 4.69
C VAL A 295 -26.83 -6.00 3.27
N ALA A 296 -27.96 -5.32 3.08
CA ALA A 296 -28.52 -5.07 1.76
C ALA A 296 -27.56 -4.24 0.88
N GLY A 297 -26.89 -3.24 1.45
CA GLY A 297 -25.87 -2.45 0.74
C GLY A 297 -24.66 -3.27 0.31
N LEU A 298 -24.17 -4.17 1.18
CA LEU A 298 -23.05 -5.07 0.85
C LEU A 298 -23.41 -6.09 -0.22
N VAL A 299 -24.62 -6.64 -0.17
CA VAL A 299 -25.12 -7.59 -1.17
C VAL A 299 -25.30 -6.91 -2.54
N ASP A 300 -25.80 -5.66 -2.59
CA ASP A 300 -25.91 -4.87 -3.82
C ASP A 300 -24.52 -4.51 -4.40
N GLN A 301 -23.53 -4.21 -3.56
CA GLN A 301 -22.15 -4.01 -4.01
C GLN A 301 -21.54 -5.31 -4.57
N LEU A 302 -21.84 -6.47 -3.96
CA LEU A 302 -21.38 -7.76 -4.45
C LEU A 302 -22.02 -8.13 -5.80
N GLU A 303 -23.32 -7.85 -5.97
CA GLU A 303 -24.02 -8.05 -7.24
C GLU A 303 -23.43 -7.16 -8.35
N ARG A 304 -23.13 -5.90 -8.06
CA ARG A 304 -22.49 -4.98 -9.01
C ARG A 304 -21.06 -5.39 -9.39
N LEU A 305 -20.36 -6.09 -8.51
CA LEU A 305 -19.04 -6.65 -8.80
C LEU A 305 -19.11 -7.97 -9.59
N LEU A 306 -20.17 -8.75 -9.40
CA LEU A 306 -20.40 -10.02 -10.09
C LEU A 306 -21.02 -9.85 -11.49
N ILE A 307 -21.87 -8.84 -11.68
CA ILE A 307 -22.48 -8.49 -12.96
C ILE A 307 -21.67 -7.33 -13.54
N GLY A 308 -20.58 -7.66 -14.24
CA GLY A 308 -19.61 -6.69 -14.73
C GLY A 308 -20.17 -5.71 -15.77
N ASP A 309 -20.78 -4.62 -15.33
CA ASP A 309 -21.12 -3.47 -16.17
C ASP A 309 -20.02 -2.40 -16.06
N SER A 310 -18.99 -2.56 -16.89
CA SER A 310 -18.08 -1.45 -17.20
C SER A 310 -18.70 -0.59 -18.31
N VAL A 311 -19.44 0.45 -17.94
CA VAL A 311 -19.72 1.56 -18.85
C VAL A 311 -18.46 2.42 -18.92
N GLN A 312 -17.63 2.23 -19.95
CA GLN A 312 -16.65 3.23 -20.37
C GLN A 312 -16.93 3.67 -21.80
N ALA A 313 -17.21 4.97 -21.89
CA ALA A 313 -17.33 5.74 -23.11
C ALA A 313 -16.13 5.50 -24.05
N LYS A 314 -16.44 5.28 -25.32
CA LYS A 314 -15.47 5.08 -26.41
C LYS A 314 -14.77 6.40 -26.73
N VAL A 315 -13.52 6.53 -26.29
CA VAL A 315 -12.49 7.26 -27.03
C VAL A 315 -11.43 6.23 -27.43
N LYS A 316 -11.28 6.03 -28.74
CA LYS A 316 -10.36 5.06 -29.32
C LYS A 316 -8.92 5.60 -29.21
N THR A 317 -8.17 5.09 -28.24
CA THR A 317 -6.71 5.00 -28.32
C THR A 317 -6.32 3.53 -28.24
N THR A 318 -5.52 3.11 -29.22
CA THR A 318 -5.14 1.75 -29.58
C THR A 318 -4.26 1.08 -28.51
N ARG A 319 -4.83 0.56 -27.42
CA ARG A 319 -4.15 -0.46 -26.58
C ARG A 319 -5.14 -1.30 -25.76
N ARG A 320 -5.99 -2.09 -26.44
CA ARG A 320 -6.91 -3.06 -25.81
C ARG A 320 -6.48 -4.53 -25.97
N GLN A 321 -5.21 -4.82 -26.26
CA GLN A 321 -4.78 -6.21 -26.53
C GLN A 321 -3.89 -6.88 -25.47
N SER A 322 -3.51 -6.21 -24.36
CA SER A 322 -2.60 -6.80 -23.37
C SER A 322 -3.27 -7.77 -22.38
N GLU A 323 -4.56 -7.63 -22.06
CA GLU A 323 -5.25 -8.56 -21.15
C GLU A 323 -5.41 -9.97 -21.74
N GLY A 324 -5.51 -10.10 -23.07
CA GLY A 324 -5.54 -11.38 -23.77
C GLY A 324 -4.21 -12.14 -23.72
N ALA A 325 -3.09 -11.42 -23.76
CA ALA A 325 -1.73 -11.99 -23.78
C ALA A 325 -1.26 -12.51 -22.41
N ILE A 326 -1.88 -12.08 -21.31
CA ILE A 326 -1.56 -12.61 -19.96
C ILE A 326 -2.13 -14.02 -19.78
N LYS A 327 -3.26 -14.34 -20.44
CA LYS A 327 -3.90 -15.66 -20.37
C LYS A 327 -3.11 -16.76 -21.09
N THR A 328 -2.15 -16.41 -21.94
CA THR A 328 -1.42 -17.36 -22.79
C THR A 328 -0.12 -17.89 -22.20
N LEU A 329 0.35 -17.38 -21.05
CA LEU A 329 1.46 -18.01 -20.35
C LEU A 329 0.93 -19.17 -19.49
N PRO A 330 1.25 -20.44 -19.82
CA PRO A 330 0.95 -21.55 -18.91
C PRO A 330 1.60 -21.27 -17.55
N LEU A 331 0.88 -21.60 -16.47
CA LEU A 331 1.42 -21.63 -15.12
C LEU A 331 2.59 -22.63 -15.09
N GLY A 332 3.80 -22.13 -15.32
CA GLY A 332 4.99 -22.94 -15.49
C GLY A 332 6.24 -22.23 -15.00
N PRO A 333 7.38 -22.94 -14.97
CA PRO A 333 8.65 -22.44 -14.41
C PRO A 333 9.11 -21.11 -15.04
N GLY A 334 8.86 -20.91 -16.34
CA GLY A 334 9.16 -19.65 -17.03
C GLY A 334 8.45 -18.42 -16.46
N ARG A 335 7.18 -18.57 -16.04
CA ARG A 335 6.42 -17.47 -15.43
C ARG A 335 6.93 -17.13 -14.03
N ASN A 336 7.32 -18.13 -13.24
CA ASN A 336 7.85 -17.90 -11.90
C ASN A 336 9.22 -17.22 -11.97
N PHE A 337 10.09 -17.71 -12.86
CA PHE A 337 11.40 -17.11 -13.12
C PHE A 337 11.26 -15.66 -13.60
N ALA A 338 10.41 -15.40 -14.60
CA ALA A 338 10.16 -14.05 -15.10
C ALA A 338 9.62 -13.10 -13.99
N ASN A 339 8.73 -13.59 -13.13
CA ASN A 339 8.21 -12.79 -12.02
C ASN A 339 9.27 -12.48 -10.95
N ALA A 340 10.22 -13.38 -10.73
CA ALA A 340 11.35 -13.17 -9.83
C ALA A 340 12.35 -12.17 -10.44
N ALA A 341 12.79 -12.40 -11.68
CA ALA A 341 13.73 -11.52 -12.38
C ALA A 341 13.22 -10.07 -12.48
N LEU A 342 11.94 -9.88 -12.83
CA LEU A 342 11.29 -8.56 -12.82
C LEU A 342 11.21 -7.94 -11.43
N ARG A 343 10.98 -8.76 -10.39
CA ARG A 343 10.92 -8.26 -9.01
C ARG A 343 12.29 -7.75 -8.58
N ASP A 344 13.34 -8.51 -8.86
CA ASP A 344 14.71 -8.18 -8.47
C ASP A 344 15.16 -6.90 -9.17
N ALA A 345 14.87 -6.76 -10.48
CA ALA A 345 15.14 -5.53 -11.22
C ALA A 345 14.41 -4.31 -10.63
N VAL A 346 13.12 -4.44 -10.31
CA VAL A 346 12.35 -3.34 -9.68
C VAL A 346 12.93 -2.98 -8.32
N TYR A 347 13.26 -3.96 -7.48
CA TYR A 347 13.73 -3.71 -6.12
C TYR A 347 15.10 -3.02 -6.11
N ASP A 348 16.01 -3.44 -6.97
CA ASP A 348 17.30 -2.79 -7.16
C ASP A 348 17.14 -1.34 -7.63
N LYS A 349 16.35 -1.11 -8.67
CA LYS A 349 16.27 0.19 -9.36
C LYS A 349 15.48 1.25 -8.62
N PHE A 350 14.41 0.83 -7.97
CA PHE A 350 13.59 1.73 -7.17
C PHE A 350 14.12 1.88 -5.74
N ASN A 351 15.20 1.14 -5.39
CA ASN A 351 15.78 1.07 -4.04
C ASN A 351 14.72 0.69 -2.99
N VAL A 352 14.00 -0.39 -3.27
CA VAL A 352 12.87 -0.89 -2.46
C VAL A 352 13.12 -2.36 -2.14
N GLU A 353 13.10 -2.74 -0.86
CA GLU A 353 13.37 -4.13 -0.46
C GLU A 353 12.18 -5.08 -0.72
N GLN A 354 10.95 -4.55 -0.65
CA GLN A 354 9.72 -5.34 -0.73
C GLN A 354 8.58 -4.57 -1.41
N ALA A 355 7.61 -5.28 -1.97
CA ALA A 355 6.44 -4.67 -2.62
C ALA A 355 5.68 -3.71 -1.69
N ASP A 356 5.65 -4.01 -0.38
CA ASP A 356 4.98 -3.18 0.62
C ASP A 356 5.72 -1.87 0.88
N ALA A 357 7.03 -1.78 0.60
CA ALA A 357 7.74 -0.52 0.72
C ALA A 357 7.33 0.50 -0.36
N PHE A 358 6.57 0.08 -1.39
CA PHE A 358 5.86 1.03 -2.26
C PHE A 358 4.74 1.82 -1.55
N ALA A 359 4.36 1.43 -0.33
CA ALA A 359 3.41 2.16 0.51
C ALA A 359 3.82 3.61 0.79
N ILE A 360 5.09 3.83 1.10
CA ILE A 360 5.68 5.11 1.48
C ILE A 360 6.51 5.73 0.35
N TYR A 361 6.34 5.18 -0.85
CA TYR A 361 7.05 5.57 -2.03
C TYR A 361 6.59 6.94 -2.53
N ASN A 362 7.54 7.77 -2.95
CA ASN A 362 7.25 9.06 -3.55
C ASN A 362 7.01 8.89 -5.05
N PRO A 363 5.76 8.97 -5.55
CA PRO A 363 5.47 8.82 -6.96
C PRO A 363 6.06 9.99 -7.77
N ALA A 364 6.12 9.82 -9.09
CA ALA A 364 6.49 10.89 -10.01
C ALA A 364 5.56 12.12 -9.82
N GLU A 365 6.14 13.31 -9.87
CA GLU A 365 5.39 14.55 -9.72
C GLU A 365 4.48 14.79 -10.92
N ALA A 366 3.31 15.39 -10.71
CA ALA A 366 2.33 15.62 -11.78
C ALA A 366 2.93 16.39 -12.97
N ASP A 367 3.74 17.41 -12.68
CA ASP A 367 4.41 18.24 -13.70
C ASP A 367 5.39 17.43 -14.56
N GLN A 368 6.07 16.44 -13.96
CA GLN A 368 7.00 15.56 -14.67
C GLN A 368 6.26 14.57 -15.56
N VAL A 369 5.13 14.05 -15.08
CA VAL A 369 4.26 13.17 -15.86
C VAL A 369 3.67 13.92 -17.05
N GLU A 370 3.19 15.15 -16.85
CA GLU A 370 2.65 16.00 -17.91
C GLU A 370 3.72 16.36 -18.96
N ALA A 371 4.93 16.71 -18.51
CA ALA A 371 6.07 16.93 -19.42
C ALA A 371 6.36 15.69 -20.28
N CYS A 372 6.23 14.48 -19.70
CA CYS A 372 6.38 13.23 -20.44
C CYS A 372 5.29 13.00 -21.47
N GLU A 373 4.04 13.32 -21.14
CA GLU A 373 2.95 13.30 -22.11
C GLU A 373 3.19 14.25 -23.28
N GLN A 374 3.83 15.39 -23.05
CA GLN A 374 4.20 16.38 -24.07
C GLN A 374 5.41 15.99 -24.93
N GLY A 375 6.09 14.89 -24.65
CA GLY A 375 7.24 14.43 -25.44
C GLY A 375 8.57 14.33 -24.71
N ILE A 376 8.66 14.81 -23.47
CA ILE A 376 9.92 14.86 -22.72
C ILE A 376 10.13 13.55 -21.98
N ASP A 377 11.07 12.71 -22.41
CA ASP A 377 11.26 11.41 -21.78
C ASP A 377 11.72 11.54 -20.30
N PRO A 378 11.30 10.61 -19.43
CA PRO A 378 11.60 10.66 -18.00
C PRO A 378 13.10 10.48 -17.74
N PRO A 379 13.65 11.19 -16.74
CA PRO A 379 15.06 11.10 -16.38
C PRO A 379 15.44 9.64 -16.08
N TYR A 380 16.53 9.18 -16.71
CA TYR A 380 16.99 7.79 -16.61
C TYR A 380 17.70 7.49 -15.28
N GLU A 381 18.03 8.53 -14.51
CA GLU A 381 18.75 8.41 -13.25
C GLU A 381 17.83 8.12 -12.06
N HIS A 382 16.52 8.37 -12.21
CA HIS A 382 15.54 8.29 -11.12
C HIS A 382 14.34 7.46 -11.53
N TYR A 383 14.34 6.19 -11.13
CA TYR A 383 13.22 5.29 -11.35
C TYR A 383 12.05 5.70 -10.47
N GLN A 384 10.98 6.21 -11.12
CA GLN A 384 9.75 6.54 -10.44
C GLN A 384 8.49 5.99 -11.09
N TRP A 385 7.53 5.57 -10.27
CA TRP A 385 6.21 5.19 -10.74
C TRP A 385 5.27 6.39 -10.65
N ASP A 386 4.46 6.57 -11.69
CA ASP A 386 3.31 7.44 -11.62
C ASP A 386 2.14 6.67 -10.99
N PHE A 387 1.59 7.17 -9.89
CA PHE A 387 0.40 6.59 -9.23
C PHE A 387 -0.85 7.48 -9.33
N ASN A 388 -0.78 8.58 -10.10
CA ASN A 388 -1.87 9.52 -10.30
C ASN A 388 -3.09 8.87 -10.99
N THR A 389 -4.20 9.61 -11.03
CA THR A 389 -5.39 9.19 -11.77
C THR A 389 -5.05 8.97 -13.24
N GLY A 390 -5.29 7.75 -13.75
CA GLY A 390 -4.92 7.37 -15.11
C GLY A 390 -3.56 6.69 -15.26
N TYR A 391 -2.87 6.36 -14.15
CA TYR A 391 -1.55 5.69 -14.15
C TYR A 391 -1.37 4.53 -15.16
N ASN A 392 -2.42 3.77 -15.43
CA ASN A 392 -2.39 2.61 -16.32
C ASN A 392 -2.32 2.99 -17.82
N ARG A 393 -2.50 4.27 -18.13
CA ARG A 393 -2.37 4.87 -19.46
C ARG A 393 -1.29 5.94 -19.50
N SER A 394 -0.56 6.11 -18.39
CA SER A 394 0.48 7.11 -18.26
C SER A 394 1.67 6.72 -19.13
N ARG A 395 2.06 7.61 -20.04
CA ARG A 395 3.26 7.42 -20.87
C ARG A 395 4.51 7.25 -20.00
N TRP A 396 4.56 7.94 -18.86
CA TRP A 396 5.64 7.80 -17.88
C TRP A 396 5.81 6.34 -17.45
N ASN A 397 4.71 5.70 -17.04
CA ASN A 397 4.75 4.30 -16.61
C ASN A 397 5.08 3.33 -17.75
N ASP A 398 4.63 3.62 -18.97
CA ASP A 398 4.98 2.81 -20.14
C ASP A 398 6.48 2.82 -20.40
N VAL A 399 7.10 4.00 -20.36
CA VAL A 399 8.56 4.15 -20.50
C VAL A 399 9.30 3.46 -19.35
N MET A 400 8.81 3.58 -18.10
CA MET A 400 9.44 2.93 -16.96
C MET A 400 9.31 1.39 -17.01
N ILE A 401 8.16 0.87 -17.45
CA ILE A 401 7.98 -0.57 -17.68
C ILE A 401 8.97 -1.05 -18.74
N GLU A 402 9.11 -0.32 -19.84
CA GLU A 402 10.04 -0.66 -20.92
C GLU A 402 11.48 -0.73 -20.40
N LYS A 403 11.94 0.27 -19.66
CA LYS A 403 13.28 0.29 -19.05
C LYS A 403 13.52 -0.90 -18.12
N VAL A 404 12.59 -1.18 -17.21
CA VAL A 404 12.72 -2.32 -16.28
C VAL A 404 12.77 -3.65 -17.05
N VAL A 405 11.97 -3.79 -18.11
CA VAL A 405 11.97 -4.98 -18.95
C VAL A 405 13.31 -5.14 -19.70
N ASP A 406 13.84 -4.05 -20.24
CA ASP A 406 15.13 -4.05 -20.93
C ASP A 406 16.28 -4.43 -20.01
N GLU A 407 16.36 -3.85 -18.82
CA GLU A 407 17.36 -4.23 -17.82
C GLU A 407 17.20 -5.69 -17.37
N THR A 408 15.96 -6.19 -17.29
CA THR A 408 15.69 -7.60 -16.96
C THR A 408 16.18 -8.53 -18.08
N LEU A 409 16.01 -8.14 -19.34
CA LEU A 409 16.49 -8.87 -20.51
C LEU A 409 18.01 -8.80 -20.65
N GLU A 410 18.64 -7.67 -20.29
CA GLU A 410 20.10 -7.55 -20.26
C GLU A 410 20.71 -8.46 -19.19
N ALA A 411 20.11 -8.51 -18.00
CA ALA A 411 20.61 -9.33 -16.89
C ALA A 411 20.31 -10.83 -17.06
N ASN A 412 19.15 -11.20 -17.62
CA ASN A 412 18.63 -12.59 -17.61
C ASN A 412 18.20 -13.11 -19.00
N GLY A 413 18.62 -12.46 -20.08
CA GLY A 413 18.10 -12.69 -21.43
C GLY A 413 18.23 -14.12 -21.94
N GLU A 414 19.37 -14.77 -21.70
CA GLU A 414 19.61 -16.15 -22.14
C GLU A 414 18.64 -17.15 -21.49
N GLU A 415 18.44 -17.02 -20.18
CA GLU A 415 17.56 -17.90 -19.41
C GLU A 415 16.09 -17.63 -19.75
N LEU A 416 15.70 -16.37 -19.92
CA LEU A 416 14.36 -15.99 -20.36
C LEU A 416 14.05 -16.49 -21.77
N ALA A 417 15.02 -16.41 -22.69
CA ALA A 417 14.91 -16.95 -24.04
C ALA A 417 14.79 -18.48 -24.03
N ARG A 418 15.59 -19.17 -23.21
CA ARG A 418 15.51 -20.63 -23.00
C ARG A 418 14.12 -21.07 -22.52
N LEU A 419 13.53 -20.28 -21.64
CA LEU A 419 12.18 -20.51 -21.10
C LEU A 419 11.05 -20.03 -22.03
N GLY A 420 11.38 -19.49 -23.22
CA GLY A 420 10.42 -19.02 -24.21
C GLY A 420 9.67 -17.74 -23.80
N VAL A 421 10.17 -16.98 -22.84
CA VAL A 421 9.55 -15.76 -22.34
C VAL A 421 9.87 -14.60 -23.27
N LYS A 422 8.86 -14.11 -24.00
CA LYS A 422 9.02 -12.96 -24.92
C LYS A 422 8.85 -11.62 -24.19
N ARG A 423 9.49 -10.55 -24.69
CA ARG A 423 9.44 -9.17 -24.15
C ARG A 423 8.03 -8.71 -23.76
N HIS A 424 7.05 -8.81 -24.67
CA HIS A 424 5.67 -8.38 -24.41
C HIS A 424 5.00 -9.09 -23.21
N HIS A 425 5.45 -10.30 -22.86
CA HIS A 425 4.96 -10.97 -21.66
C HIS A 425 5.52 -10.34 -20.38
N LEU A 426 6.78 -9.91 -20.40
CA LEU A 426 7.40 -9.21 -19.27
C LEU A 426 6.72 -7.85 -19.06
N GLU A 427 6.45 -7.11 -20.15
CA GLU A 427 5.70 -5.85 -20.10
C GLU A 427 4.30 -6.06 -19.51
N ALA A 428 3.59 -7.11 -19.94
CA ALA A 428 2.25 -7.42 -19.42
C ALA A 428 2.28 -7.85 -17.93
N LEU A 429 3.28 -8.63 -17.52
CA LEU A 429 3.49 -8.97 -16.11
C LEU A 429 3.82 -7.73 -15.27
N MET A 430 4.63 -6.82 -15.80
CA MET A 430 4.98 -5.56 -15.13
C MET A 430 3.79 -4.64 -14.99
N ALA A 431 2.96 -4.47 -16.02
CA ALA A 431 1.73 -3.70 -15.92
C ALA A 431 0.79 -4.26 -14.82
N LYS A 432 0.72 -5.59 -14.68
CA LYS A 432 -0.03 -6.23 -13.59
C LYS A 432 0.57 -5.96 -12.21
N LYS A 433 1.90 -6.02 -12.08
CA LYS A 433 2.62 -5.70 -10.83
C LYS A 433 2.45 -4.23 -10.44
N LEU A 434 2.51 -3.32 -11.41
CA LEU A 434 2.26 -1.89 -11.19
C LEU A 434 0.89 -1.63 -10.55
N GLY A 435 -0.15 -2.36 -10.99
CA GLY A 435 -1.47 -2.30 -10.37
C GLY A 435 -1.48 -2.75 -8.90
N ARG A 436 -0.65 -3.73 -8.53
CA ARG A 436 -0.44 -4.14 -7.13
C ARG A 436 0.28 -3.05 -6.35
N TYR A 437 1.38 -2.53 -6.87
CA TYR A 437 2.16 -1.47 -6.21
C TYR A 437 1.31 -0.23 -5.94
N ARG A 438 0.49 0.19 -6.92
CA ARG A 438 -0.45 1.29 -6.74
C ARG A 438 -1.51 0.98 -5.68
N SER A 439 -2.03 -0.25 -5.66
CA SER A 439 -3.04 -0.64 -4.67
C SER A 439 -2.47 -0.58 -3.26
N SER A 440 -1.24 -1.09 -3.07
CA SER A 440 -0.50 -0.95 -1.82
C SER A 440 -0.30 0.53 -1.49
N TRP A 441 0.25 1.34 -2.39
CA TRP A 441 0.43 2.78 -2.18
C TRP A 441 -0.87 3.50 -1.76
N LYS A 442 -1.98 3.25 -2.47
CA LYS A 442 -3.30 3.82 -2.17
C LYS A 442 -3.86 3.37 -0.81
N ALA A 443 -3.42 2.22 -0.30
CA ALA A 443 -3.77 1.78 1.04
C ALA A 443 -3.10 2.62 2.13
N PHE A 444 -2.00 3.32 1.84
CA PHE A 444 -1.29 4.16 2.81
C PHE A 444 -1.52 5.66 2.61
N GLN A 445 -2.22 6.06 1.54
CA GLN A 445 -2.59 7.47 1.35
C GLN A 445 -3.70 7.88 2.31
N PRO A 446 -3.59 9.05 2.97
CA PRO A 446 -4.63 9.60 3.82
C PRO A 446 -5.96 9.72 3.08
N ARG A 447 -7.05 9.32 3.74
CA ARG A 447 -8.41 9.45 3.20
C ARG A 447 -9.21 10.47 4.01
N PHE A 448 -10.24 11.03 3.38
CA PHE A 448 -11.22 11.80 4.12
C PHE A 448 -12.12 10.83 4.91
N VAL A 449 -12.21 11.02 6.23
CA VAL A 449 -13.05 10.22 7.11
C VAL A 449 -14.37 10.98 7.30
N GLU A 450 -15.39 10.61 6.54
CA GLU A 450 -16.68 11.32 6.49
C GLU A 450 -17.35 11.42 7.87
N GLU A 451 -17.33 10.34 8.66
CA GLU A 451 -17.91 10.29 10.01
C GLU A 451 -17.35 11.35 10.96
N GLN A 452 -16.08 11.73 10.76
CA GLN A 452 -15.38 12.67 11.64
C GLN A 452 -15.17 14.05 10.97
N GLY A 453 -15.59 14.20 9.71
CA GLY A 453 -15.43 15.43 8.94
C GLY A 453 -13.99 15.92 8.81
N ARG A 454 -13.00 15.01 8.88
CA ARG A 454 -11.57 15.36 8.84
C ARG A 454 -10.77 14.41 7.95
N MET A 455 -9.59 14.86 7.54
CA MET A 455 -8.60 13.97 6.92
C MET A 455 -8.01 13.02 7.95
N GLU A 456 -7.82 11.77 7.53
CA GLU A 456 -7.11 10.73 8.26
C GLU A 456 -5.68 11.22 8.60
N MET A 457 -5.26 11.03 9.84
CA MET A 457 -3.90 11.38 10.26
C MET A 457 -2.91 10.40 9.64
N PRO A 458 -1.64 10.79 9.40
CA PRO A 458 -0.63 9.88 8.83
C PRO A 458 -0.48 8.56 9.59
N LYS A 459 -0.64 8.56 10.93
CA LYS A 459 -0.60 7.35 11.76
C LYS A 459 -1.77 6.40 11.50
N GLU A 460 -2.96 6.94 11.26
CA GLU A 460 -4.17 6.16 10.97
C GLU A 460 -4.07 5.54 9.57
N ALA A 461 -3.60 6.32 8.59
CA ALA A 461 -3.35 5.82 7.24
C ALA A 461 -2.29 4.72 7.22
N LEU A 462 -1.24 4.84 8.05
CA LEU A 462 -0.24 3.80 8.24
C LEU A 462 -0.86 2.52 8.83
N ALA A 463 -1.67 2.63 9.88
CA ALA A 463 -2.33 1.48 10.51
C ALA A 463 -3.31 0.76 9.55
N ARG A 464 -4.06 1.51 8.75
CA ARG A 464 -4.93 0.95 7.71
C ARG A 464 -4.12 0.28 6.60
N GLY A 465 -3.03 0.91 6.19
CA GLY A 465 -2.11 0.36 5.20
C GLY A 465 -1.47 -0.95 5.64
N THR A 466 -1.00 -1.04 6.89
CA THR A 466 -0.41 -2.27 7.43
C THR A 466 -1.43 -3.40 7.52
N GLN A 467 -2.66 -3.11 7.95
CA GLN A 467 -3.74 -4.11 7.94
C GLN A 467 -4.05 -4.61 6.52
N ALA A 468 -4.13 -3.71 5.54
CA ALA A 468 -4.36 -4.08 4.14
C ALA A 468 -3.20 -4.90 3.55
N ALA A 469 -1.96 -4.60 3.94
CA ALA A 469 -0.79 -5.37 3.53
C ALA A 469 -0.82 -6.81 4.10
N VAL A 470 -1.17 -6.97 5.38
CA VAL A 470 -1.34 -8.29 6.01
C VAL A 470 -2.42 -9.10 5.29
N ILE A 471 -3.58 -8.51 5.02
CA ILE A 471 -4.66 -9.18 4.28
C ILE A 471 -4.20 -9.58 2.88
N SER A 472 -3.46 -8.72 2.19
CA SER A 472 -2.95 -9.00 0.85
C SER A 472 -1.95 -10.17 0.85
N ARG A 473 -1.04 -10.23 1.83
CA ARG A 473 -0.11 -11.36 1.98
C ARG A 473 -0.84 -12.67 2.27
N LEU A 474 -1.87 -12.64 3.12
CA LEU A 474 -2.69 -13.84 3.39
C LEU A 474 -3.37 -14.36 2.11
N HIS A 475 -3.84 -13.47 1.23
CA HIS A 475 -4.42 -13.84 -0.06
C HIS A 475 -3.40 -14.31 -1.10
N GLU A 476 -2.12 -13.94 -0.98
CA GLU A 476 -1.08 -14.43 -1.89
C GLU A 476 -0.59 -15.84 -1.52
N HIS A 477 -0.79 -16.25 -0.26
CA HIS A 477 -0.41 -17.58 0.25
C HIS A 477 -1.56 -18.59 0.31
N ALA A 478 -2.81 -18.12 0.21
CA ALA A 478 -4.01 -18.95 0.04
C ALA A 478 -4.23 -19.28 -1.45
#